data_AF-A0A238WZ68-F1
#
_entry.id   AF-A0A238WZ68-F1
#
_cell.length_a   1.000
_cell.length_b   1.000
_cell.length_c   1.000
_cell.angle_alpha   90.00
_cell.angle_beta   90.00
_cell.angle_gamma   90.00
#
_symmetry.space_group_name_H-M   'P 1'
#
loop_
_entity.id
_entity.type
_entity.pdbx_description
1 polymer ?
#
loop_
_entity_poly.entity_id
_entity_poly.type
_entity_poly.pdbx_seq_one_letter_code
_entity_poly.pdbx_strand_id
1 'polypeptide(L)'
;MGKNLATATTTTTFFFCDGDSCQKAGGEIVTRNARAYIRNNNLWNKTHTIKTRCNGRCEDAPTCIVQSGNYWYKNLTASKIQEIIASHVNEQKGVTPYLLYQNNWGKVISEKEIKPIQPNGFQQKNDVDLGMCCITKGFSSDQYLFPLFLFLFQTKSGATLQLNNGELFDFKDLVAVRYEDVYAINLEFINNKSIHLIIGFVPKRNL
;
A
#
# COMPACT_ATOMS: atom_id res chain seq x y z
N MET A 1 15.67 -3.06 26.35
CA MET A 1 15.15 -4.22 25.61
C MET A 1 15.22 -3.88 24.13
N GLY A 2 16.11 -4.51 23.36
CA GLY A 2 16.35 -4.16 21.95
C GLY A 2 17.35 -5.12 21.32
N LYS A 3 17.34 -5.24 19.99
CA LYS A 3 18.37 -5.99 19.26
C LYS A 3 19.69 -5.23 19.39
N ASN A 4 20.76 -5.89 19.85
CA ASN A 4 22.09 -5.29 19.81
C ASN A 4 22.57 -5.30 18.35
N LEU A 5 22.53 -4.13 17.71
CA LEU A 5 22.88 -4.00 16.29
C LEU A 5 24.38 -4.23 16.03
N ALA A 6 25.24 -3.98 17.02
CA ALA A 6 26.68 -4.21 16.88
C ALA A 6 27.04 -5.70 16.82
N THR A 7 26.19 -6.58 17.36
CA THR A 7 26.39 -8.04 17.33
C THR A 7 25.35 -8.77 16.49
N ALA A 8 24.36 -8.06 15.94
CA ALA A 8 23.32 -8.68 15.14
C ALA A 8 23.84 -9.05 13.75
N THR A 9 23.84 -10.34 13.46
CA THR A 9 24.17 -10.89 12.14
C THR A 9 22.91 -10.99 11.28
N THR A 10 22.16 -9.90 11.12
CA THR A 10 20.91 -9.94 10.36
C THR A 10 21.21 -10.17 8.88
N THR A 11 20.91 -11.37 8.40
CA THR A 11 21.10 -11.78 7.00
C THR A 11 19.83 -11.73 6.19
N THR A 12 18.67 -11.81 6.87
CA THR A 12 17.38 -12.00 6.22
C THR A 12 16.34 -11.01 6.74
N THR A 13 15.65 -10.31 5.85
CA THR A 13 14.56 -9.39 6.18
C THR A 13 13.29 -9.79 5.48
N PHE A 14 12.21 -9.91 6.25
CA PHE A 14 10.87 -10.26 5.80
C PHE A 14 10.00 -8.99 5.78
N PHE A 15 9.49 -8.63 4.61
CA PHE A 15 8.63 -7.47 4.39
C PHE A 15 7.19 -7.95 4.21
N PHE A 16 6.34 -7.72 5.19
CA PHE A 16 4.93 -8.11 5.18
C PHE A 16 4.06 -6.98 4.65
N CYS A 17 3.28 -7.24 3.61
CA CYS A 17 2.34 -6.26 3.07
C CYS A 17 1.21 -5.98 4.08
N ASP A 18 1.03 -4.70 4.41
CA ASP A 18 -0.03 -4.19 5.29
C ASP A 18 -1.10 -3.43 4.49
N GLY A 19 -1.16 -3.64 3.17
CA GLY A 19 -2.24 -3.12 2.32
C GLY A 19 -3.60 -3.74 2.66
N ASP A 20 -4.69 -3.05 2.30
CA ASP A 20 -6.06 -3.42 2.68
C ASP A 20 -6.44 -4.87 2.32
N SER A 21 -6.18 -5.31 1.08
CA SER A 21 -6.43 -6.69 0.66
C SER A 21 -5.64 -7.71 1.48
N CYS A 22 -4.40 -7.39 1.86
CA CYS A 22 -3.59 -8.25 2.74
C CYS A 22 -4.12 -8.29 4.16
N GLN A 23 -4.57 -7.16 4.72
CA GLN A 23 -5.21 -7.13 6.04
C GLN A 23 -6.49 -7.98 6.06
N LYS A 24 -7.36 -7.79 5.05
CA LYS A 24 -8.61 -8.57 4.89
C LYS A 24 -8.36 -10.07 4.70
N ALA A 25 -7.28 -10.43 4.01
CA ALA A 25 -6.86 -11.81 3.80
C ALA A 25 -6.09 -12.43 4.98
N GLY A 26 -5.99 -11.74 6.13
CA GLY A 26 -5.36 -12.29 7.34
C GLY A 26 -3.86 -12.02 7.47
N GLY A 27 -3.32 -11.00 6.77
CA GLY A 27 -1.90 -10.63 6.81
C GLY A 27 -1.36 -10.29 8.21
N GLU A 28 -2.21 -9.78 9.11
CA GLU A 28 -1.82 -9.56 10.50
C GLU A 28 -1.57 -10.88 11.25
N ILE A 29 -2.38 -11.91 10.99
CA ILE A 29 -2.20 -13.25 11.58
C ILE A 29 -0.88 -13.85 11.08
N VAL A 30 -0.58 -13.71 9.78
CA VAL A 30 0.69 -14.14 9.18
C VAL A 30 1.87 -13.44 9.86
N THR A 31 1.82 -12.11 9.99
CA THR A 31 2.89 -11.31 10.60
C THR A 31 3.14 -11.69 12.06
N ARG A 32 2.07 -11.90 12.85
CA ARG A 32 2.19 -12.30 14.27
C ARG A 32 2.79 -13.69 14.42
N ASN A 33 2.34 -14.66 13.62
CA ASN A 33 2.88 -16.02 13.65
C ASN A 33 4.34 -16.08 13.20
N ALA A 34 4.71 -15.28 12.20
CA ALA A 34 6.11 -15.12 11.78
C ALA A 34 7.00 -14.63 12.93
N ARG A 35 6.60 -13.54 13.60
CA ARG A 35 7.35 -12.96 14.71
C ARG A 35 7.43 -13.90 15.91
N ALA A 36 6.35 -14.61 16.23
CA ALA A 36 6.34 -15.63 17.28
C ALA A 36 7.32 -16.77 16.95
N TYR A 37 7.29 -17.29 15.73
CA TYR A 37 8.21 -18.33 15.28
C TYR A 37 9.67 -17.89 15.35
N ILE A 38 9.98 -16.68 14.86
CA ILE A 38 11.33 -16.08 14.94
C ILE A 38 11.81 -16.01 16.39
N ARG A 39 10.94 -15.58 17.31
CA ARG A 39 11.30 -15.43 18.72
C ARG A 39 11.53 -16.78 19.40
N ASN A 40 10.60 -17.72 19.21
CA ASN A 40 10.64 -19.04 19.86
C ASN A 40 11.80 -19.91 19.36
N ASN A 41 12.29 -19.66 18.16
CA ASN A 41 13.43 -20.38 17.57
C ASN A 41 14.76 -19.62 17.69
N ASN A 42 14.85 -18.58 18.52
CA ASN A 42 16.06 -17.78 18.73
C ASN A 42 16.63 -17.13 17.44
N LEU A 43 15.79 -16.89 16.43
CA LEU A 43 16.17 -16.32 15.14
C LEU A 43 16.16 -14.79 15.13
N TRP A 44 15.83 -14.17 16.26
CA TRP A 44 15.72 -12.71 16.40
C TRP A 44 16.96 -11.97 15.89
N ASN A 45 18.17 -12.42 16.24
CA ASN A 45 19.41 -11.72 15.82
C ASN A 45 19.76 -11.91 14.34
N LYS A 46 19.27 -12.98 13.71
CA LYS A 46 19.52 -13.31 12.29
C LYS A 46 18.50 -12.71 11.33
N THR A 47 17.34 -12.32 11.84
CA THR A 47 16.20 -11.91 11.01
C THR A 47 15.69 -10.51 11.37
N HIS A 48 15.06 -9.83 10.41
CA HIS A 48 14.28 -8.63 10.68
C HIS A 48 12.92 -8.72 10.00
N THR A 49 11.90 -8.07 10.57
CA THR A 49 10.55 -8.05 10.00
C THR A 49 10.06 -6.62 9.87
N ILE A 50 9.60 -6.24 8.69
CA ILE A 50 9.08 -4.90 8.39
C ILE A 50 7.65 -5.06 7.89
N LYS A 51 6.74 -4.18 8.32
CA LYS A 51 5.45 -4.03 7.66
C LYS A 51 5.59 -2.95 6.58
N THR A 52 5.17 -3.28 5.36
CA THR A 52 5.14 -2.34 4.23
C THR A 52 3.72 -1.83 4.01
N ARG A 53 3.56 -0.72 3.29
CA ARG A 53 2.26 -0.35 2.69
C ARG A 53 1.90 -1.37 1.59
N CYS A 54 0.82 -1.11 0.85
CA CYS A 54 0.40 -1.96 -0.26
C CYS A 54 1.56 -2.21 -1.25
N ASN A 55 1.75 -3.46 -1.68
CA ASN A 55 2.76 -3.84 -2.67
C ASN A 55 2.17 -4.08 -4.07
N GLY A 56 0.92 -3.68 -4.31
CA GLY A 56 0.27 -3.76 -5.63
C GLY A 56 -0.09 -5.17 -6.11
N ARG A 57 -0.09 -6.17 -5.21
CA ARG A 57 -0.42 -7.57 -5.50
C ARG A 57 -1.63 -8.03 -4.69
N CYS A 58 -2.75 -7.34 -4.90
CA CYS A 58 -3.97 -7.54 -4.12
C CYS A 58 -4.63 -8.91 -4.38
N GLU A 59 -4.52 -9.41 -5.60
CA GLU A 59 -5.01 -10.72 -6.06
C GLU A 59 -4.27 -11.91 -5.43
N ASP A 60 -3.07 -11.68 -4.92
CA ASP A 60 -2.14 -12.66 -4.34
C ASP A 60 -2.04 -12.55 -2.81
N ALA A 61 -2.89 -11.73 -2.20
CA ALA A 61 -2.84 -11.43 -0.78
C ALA A 61 -3.08 -12.68 0.11
N PRO A 62 -2.43 -12.78 1.29
CA PRO A 62 -1.38 -11.91 1.80
C PRO A 62 -0.02 -12.17 1.16
N THR A 63 0.79 -11.13 0.96
CA THR A 63 2.11 -11.22 0.34
C THR A 63 3.25 -10.89 1.32
N CYS A 64 4.42 -11.45 1.04
CA CYS A 64 5.67 -11.16 1.75
C CYS A 64 6.83 -11.11 0.76
N ILE A 65 7.76 -10.18 0.97
CA ILE A 65 9.03 -10.11 0.24
C ILE A 65 10.14 -10.53 1.19
N VAL A 66 11.04 -11.39 0.75
CA VAL A 66 12.21 -11.81 1.53
C VAL A 66 13.47 -11.31 0.86
N GLN A 67 14.29 -10.62 1.65
CA GLN A 67 15.65 -10.19 1.30
C GLN A 67 16.66 -10.92 2.18
N SER A 68 17.89 -11.16 1.76
CA SER A 68 18.43 -10.91 0.41
C SER A 68 17.86 -11.88 -0.64
N GLY A 69 17.92 -11.51 -1.93
CA GLY A 69 17.51 -12.38 -3.04
C GLY A 69 16.16 -12.08 -3.70
N ASN A 70 15.40 -11.11 -3.16
CA ASN A 70 14.17 -10.59 -3.76
C ASN A 70 13.13 -11.69 -4.07
N TYR A 71 12.82 -12.52 -3.08
CA TYR A 71 11.78 -13.55 -3.18
C TYR A 71 10.43 -12.97 -2.81
N TRP A 72 9.46 -13.07 -3.70
CA TRP A 72 8.09 -12.64 -3.45
C TRP A 72 7.23 -13.87 -3.22
N TYR A 73 6.41 -13.81 -2.17
CA TYR A 73 5.49 -14.86 -1.77
C TYR A 73 4.05 -14.39 -1.82
N LYS A 74 3.14 -15.33 -2.11
CA LYS A 74 1.71 -15.11 -2.25
C LYS A 74 0.89 -16.05 -1.37
N ASN A 75 -0.39 -15.70 -1.18
CA ASN A 75 -1.41 -16.54 -0.54
C ASN A 75 -0.94 -17.10 0.81
N LEU A 76 -0.27 -16.25 1.60
CA LEU A 76 0.39 -16.68 2.84
C LEU A 76 -0.61 -17.08 3.92
N THR A 77 -0.22 -18.10 4.67
CA THR A 77 -0.89 -18.55 5.90
C THR A 77 0.14 -18.61 7.03
N ALA A 78 -0.33 -18.82 8.26
CA ALA A 78 0.54 -19.00 9.42
C ALA A 78 1.56 -20.15 9.24
N SER A 79 1.16 -21.29 8.64
CA SER A 79 2.10 -22.40 8.43
C SER A 79 3.11 -22.10 7.32
N LYS A 80 2.65 -21.56 6.18
CA LYS A 80 3.52 -21.25 5.05
C LYS A 80 4.64 -20.28 5.44
N ILE A 81 4.32 -19.24 6.22
CA ILE A 81 5.35 -18.27 6.61
C ILE A 81 6.41 -18.87 7.55
N GLN A 82 6.03 -19.82 8.41
CA GLN A 82 6.98 -20.52 9.27
C GLN A 82 7.95 -21.37 8.44
N GLU A 83 7.44 -22.09 7.44
CA GLU A 83 8.25 -22.87 6.49
C GLU A 83 9.20 -21.96 5.69
N ILE A 84 8.69 -20.83 5.18
CA ILE A 84 9.48 -19.83 4.46
C ILE A 84 10.61 -19.28 5.34
N ILE A 85 10.32 -18.94 6.60
CA ILE A 85 11.35 -18.45 7.54
C ILE A 85 12.42 -19.52 7.77
N ALA A 86 12.01 -20.77 8.02
CA ALA A 86 12.95 -21.86 8.24
C ALA A 86 13.87 -22.06 7.03
N SER A 87 13.32 -22.12 5.82
CA SER A 87 14.08 -22.32 4.58
C SER A 87 15.07 -21.18 4.32
N HIS A 88 14.65 -19.92 4.46
CA HIS A 88 15.56 -18.78 4.22
C HIS A 88 16.66 -18.66 5.26
N VAL A 89 16.36 -18.96 6.53
CA VAL A 89 17.33 -18.82 7.61
C VAL A 89 18.34 -19.97 7.62
N ASN A 90 17.91 -21.17 7.29
CA ASN A 90 18.77 -22.36 7.36
C ASN A 90 19.46 -22.67 6.03
N GLU A 91 18.79 -22.44 4.91
CA GLU A 91 19.25 -22.89 3.58
C GLU A 91 19.47 -21.74 2.59
N GLN A 92 19.01 -20.53 2.91
CA GLN A 92 19.04 -19.35 2.01
C GLN A 92 18.36 -19.61 0.66
N LYS A 93 17.21 -20.29 0.69
CA LYS A 93 16.46 -20.69 -0.51
C LYS A 93 15.00 -20.29 -0.45
N GLY A 94 14.44 -20.08 -1.65
CA GLY A 94 13.01 -19.87 -1.84
C GLY A 94 12.21 -21.17 -1.69
N VAL A 95 10.93 -21.04 -1.31
CA VAL A 95 10.00 -22.18 -1.17
C VAL A 95 9.07 -22.19 -2.38
N THR A 96 9.46 -22.96 -3.40
CA THR A 96 8.90 -22.91 -4.77
C THR A 96 7.37 -22.91 -4.84
N PRO A 97 6.63 -23.77 -4.10
CA PRO A 97 5.16 -23.80 -4.20
C PRO A 97 4.47 -22.49 -3.80
N TYR A 98 5.15 -21.60 -3.08
CA TYR A 98 4.58 -20.37 -2.55
C TYR A 98 5.14 -19.11 -3.24
N LEU A 99 6.11 -19.26 -4.14
CA LEU A 99 6.73 -18.15 -4.83
C LEU A 99 5.75 -17.53 -5.83
N LEU A 100 5.62 -16.21 -5.73
CA LEU A 100 5.03 -15.33 -6.72
C LEU A 100 6.08 -14.93 -7.77
N TYR A 101 7.29 -14.62 -7.30
CA TYR A 101 8.41 -14.18 -8.13
C TYR A 101 9.74 -14.37 -7.39
N GLN A 102 10.82 -14.50 -8.15
CA GLN A 102 12.20 -14.38 -7.66
C GLN A 102 13.09 -13.85 -8.78
N ASN A 103 14.27 -13.37 -8.43
CA ASN A 103 15.26 -12.93 -9.43
C ASN A 103 15.51 -14.02 -10.50
N ASN A 104 15.78 -13.58 -11.73
CA ASN A 104 15.95 -14.40 -12.94
C ASN A 104 14.67 -15.04 -13.49
N TRP A 105 13.50 -14.80 -12.90
CA TRP A 105 12.24 -15.13 -13.55
C TRP A 105 11.84 -14.05 -14.55
N GLY A 106 11.44 -14.45 -15.76
CA GLY A 106 10.96 -13.53 -16.78
C GLY A 106 9.52 -13.05 -16.58
N LYS A 107 8.80 -13.61 -15.60
CA LYS A 107 7.41 -13.25 -15.29
C LYS A 107 7.04 -13.60 -13.85
N VAL A 108 5.99 -12.95 -13.37
CA VAL A 108 5.28 -13.30 -12.14
C VAL A 108 4.45 -14.57 -12.37
N ILE A 109 4.32 -15.41 -11.34
CA ILE A 109 3.47 -16.60 -11.34
C ILE A 109 2.29 -16.36 -10.40
N SER A 110 1.14 -15.94 -10.95
CA SER A 110 -0.12 -15.79 -10.22
C SER A 110 -1.23 -16.62 -10.88
N GLU A 111 -2.08 -17.25 -10.06
CA GLU A 111 -3.29 -17.92 -10.55
C GLU A 111 -4.41 -16.92 -10.90
N LYS A 112 -4.28 -15.66 -10.46
CA LYS A 112 -5.33 -14.63 -10.53
C LYS A 112 -4.80 -13.31 -11.08
N GLU A 113 -3.79 -13.36 -11.95
CA GLU A 113 -3.16 -12.16 -12.51
C GLU A 113 -4.20 -11.19 -13.09
N ILE A 114 -4.25 -9.98 -12.55
CA ILE A 114 -5.13 -8.92 -13.05
C ILE A 114 -4.34 -8.07 -14.04
N LYS A 115 -4.95 -7.77 -15.19
CA LYS A 115 -4.34 -6.83 -16.14
C LYS A 115 -4.14 -5.47 -15.46
N PRO A 116 -3.00 -4.79 -15.67
CA PRO A 116 -2.79 -3.45 -15.16
C PRO A 116 -3.96 -2.55 -15.55
N ILE A 117 -4.56 -1.89 -14.56
CA ILE A 117 -5.64 -0.95 -14.81
C ILE A 117 -5.06 0.21 -15.61
N GLN A 118 -5.54 0.38 -16.84
CA GLN A 118 -5.21 1.54 -17.65
C GLN A 118 -6.14 2.69 -17.23
N PRO A 119 -5.61 3.83 -16.77
CA PRO A 119 -6.43 5.01 -16.53
C PRO A 119 -7.18 5.36 -17.81
N ASN A 120 -8.47 5.65 -17.70
CA ASN A 120 -9.20 6.12 -18.86
C ASN A 120 -8.64 7.49 -19.27
N GLY A 121 -8.49 7.70 -20.59
CA GLY A 121 -8.24 9.05 -21.10
C GLY A 121 -9.41 9.98 -20.77
N PHE A 122 -9.16 11.28 -20.79
CA PHE A 122 -10.23 12.26 -20.77
C PHE A 122 -11.14 12.06 -21.99
N GLN A 123 -12.45 12.03 -21.74
CA GLN A 123 -13.47 11.91 -22.78
C GLN A 123 -14.42 13.08 -22.68
N GLN A 124 -14.76 13.67 -23.82
CA GLN A 124 -15.78 14.71 -23.87
C GLN A 124 -17.15 14.08 -23.58
N LYS A 125 -17.84 14.58 -22.56
CA LYS A 125 -19.16 14.13 -22.13
C LYS A 125 -20.03 15.34 -21.80
N ASN A 126 -21.32 15.24 -22.10
CA ASN A 126 -22.31 16.19 -21.60
C ASN A 126 -22.70 15.76 -20.18
N ASP A 127 -22.18 16.43 -19.19
CA ASP A 127 -22.54 16.26 -17.79
C ASP A 127 -23.80 17.08 -17.46
N VAL A 128 -24.65 16.57 -16.57
CA VAL A 128 -25.94 17.20 -16.23
C VAL A 128 -25.72 18.56 -15.55
N ASP A 129 -24.67 18.68 -14.74
CA ASP A 129 -24.40 19.86 -13.93
C ASP A 129 -23.34 20.76 -14.58
N LEU A 130 -22.34 20.17 -15.25
CA LEU A 130 -21.22 20.91 -15.85
C LEU A 130 -21.38 21.21 -17.34
N GLY A 131 -22.38 20.63 -18.01
CA GLY A 131 -22.52 20.70 -19.46
C GLY A 131 -21.41 19.94 -20.19
N MET A 132 -21.00 20.42 -21.36
CA MET A 132 -19.98 19.75 -22.19
C MET A 132 -18.58 19.92 -21.59
N CYS A 133 -18.00 18.85 -21.05
CA CYS A 133 -16.68 18.85 -20.45
C CYS A 133 -15.87 17.58 -20.73
N CYS A 134 -14.55 17.66 -20.57
CA CYS A 134 -13.65 16.51 -20.67
C CYS A 134 -13.54 15.83 -19.29
N ILE A 135 -14.02 14.59 -19.16
CA ILE A 135 -14.10 13.87 -17.89
C ILE A 135 -13.27 12.58 -17.96
N THR A 136 -12.61 12.24 -16.84
CA THR A 136 -12.04 10.91 -16.60
C THR A 136 -12.30 10.45 -15.15
N LYS A 137 -11.94 9.20 -14.84
CA LYS A 137 -11.97 8.64 -13.48
C LYS A 137 -10.54 8.43 -12.99
N GLY A 138 -10.22 8.98 -11.83
CA GLY A 138 -8.97 8.73 -11.10
C GLY A 138 -9.12 7.68 -10.01
N PHE A 139 -7.99 7.24 -9.46
CA PHE A 139 -7.97 6.36 -8.28
C PHE A 139 -8.05 7.18 -6.99
N SER A 140 -8.76 6.67 -6.00
CA SER A 140 -9.00 7.33 -4.72
C SER A 140 -8.08 6.83 -3.60
N SER A 141 -6.80 6.58 -3.90
CA SER A 141 -5.82 6.15 -2.88
C SER A 141 -4.77 7.22 -2.60
N ASP A 142 -4.12 7.10 -1.45
CA ASP A 142 -2.98 7.91 -1.03
C ASP A 142 -1.91 8.10 -2.13
N GLN A 143 -1.57 7.04 -2.84
CA GLN A 143 -0.59 7.05 -3.94
C GLN A 143 -0.99 7.91 -5.15
N TYR A 144 -2.26 8.29 -5.29
CA TYR A 144 -2.76 9.09 -6.42
C TYR A 144 -3.28 10.45 -5.98
N LEU A 145 -4.16 10.50 -4.97
CA LEU A 145 -4.80 11.75 -4.55
C LEU A 145 -3.83 12.69 -3.84
N PHE A 146 -2.99 12.18 -2.93
CA PHE A 146 -2.07 13.05 -2.21
C PHE A 146 -1.06 13.74 -3.15
N PRO A 147 -0.38 13.03 -4.09
CA PRO A 147 0.45 13.67 -5.10
C PRO A 147 -0.30 14.67 -6.00
N LEU A 148 -1.55 14.35 -6.40
CA LEU A 148 -2.37 15.26 -7.21
C LEU A 148 -2.59 16.59 -6.47
N PHE A 149 -3.08 16.55 -5.23
CA PHE A 149 -3.36 17.78 -4.50
C PHE A 149 -2.09 18.53 -4.12
N LEU A 150 -0.99 17.82 -3.84
CA LEU A 150 0.32 18.45 -3.66
C LEU A 150 0.76 19.20 -4.92
N PHE A 151 0.57 18.60 -6.11
CA PHE A 151 0.84 19.26 -7.39
C PHE A 151 -0.05 20.49 -7.61
N LEU A 152 -1.35 20.38 -7.37
CA LEU A 152 -2.29 21.52 -7.50
C LEU A 152 -1.92 22.65 -6.51
N PHE A 153 -1.51 22.28 -5.29
CA PHE A 153 -1.04 23.23 -4.29
C PHE A 153 0.24 23.97 -4.72
N GLN A 154 1.21 23.26 -5.29
CA GLN A 154 2.49 23.81 -5.74
C GLN A 154 2.34 24.68 -6.99
N THR A 155 1.50 24.24 -7.93
CA THR A 155 1.34 24.93 -9.22
C THR A 155 0.32 26.06 -9.17
N LYS A 156 -0.58 26.07 -8.18
CA LYS A 156 -1.74 26.99 -8.14
C LYS A 156 -2.47 27.03 -9.47
N SER A 157 -2.59 25.87 -10.12
CA SER A 157 -3.29 25.74 -11.40
C SER A 157 -4.70 26.28 -11.28
N GLY A 158 -5.24 26.87 -12.35
CA GLY A 158 -6.65 27.33 -12.42
C GLY A 158 -7.64 26.18 -12.51
N ALA A 159 -7.55 25.24 -11.58
CA ALA A 159 -8.47 24.12 -11.41
C ALA A 159 -9.42 24.44 -10.26
N THR A 160 -10.63 23.90 -10.33
CA THR A 160 -11.64 24.03 -9.29
C THR A 160 -12.13 22.66 -8.83
N LEU A 161 -12.51 22.55 -7.57
CA LEU A 161 -13.22 21.41 -7.02
C LEU A 161 -14.66 21.83 -6.70
N GLN A 162 -15.62 21.09 -7.23
CA GLN A 162 -17.03 21.25 -6.90
C GLN A 162 -17.50 20.03 -6.11
N LEU A 163 -18.14 20.27 -4.97
CA LEU A 163 -18.77 19.23 -4.17
C LEU A 163 -20.22 19.01 -4.64
N ASN A 164 -20.81 17.85 -4.31
CA ASN A 164 -22.19 17.51 -4.70
C ASN A 164 -23.25 18.48 -4.14
N ASN A 165 -22.93 19.24 -3.09
CA ASN A 165 -23.79 20.29 -2.55
C ASN A 165 -23.69 21.62 -3.33
N GLY A 166 -22.94 21.65 -4.43
CA GLY A 166 -22.70 22.81 -5.27
C GLY A 166 -21.56 23.72 -4.80
N GLU A 167 -20.95 23.46 -3.64
CA GLU A 167 -19.86 24.29 -3.13
C GLU A 167 -18.63 24.19 -4.03
N LEU A 168 -18.08 25.34 -4.42
CA LEU A 168 -16.95 25.48 -5.32
C LEU A 168 -15.71 25.97 -4.57
N PHE A 169 -14.56 25.37 -4.87
CA PHE A 169 -13.26 25.70 -4.32
C PHE A 169 -12.26 25.91 -5.46
N ASP A 170 -11.60 27.07 -5.50
CA ASP A 170 -10.51 27.33 -6.45
C ASP A 170 -9.17 26.89 -5.84
N PHE A 171 -8.40 26.06 -6.57
CA PHE A 171 -7.09 25.61 -6.09
C PHE A 171 -6.03 26.72 -6.02
N LYS A 172 -6.28 27.89 -6.60
CA LYS A 172 -5.50 29.11 -6.34
C LYS A 172 -5.58 29.53 -4.86
N ASP A 173 -6.71 29.29 -4.22
CA ASP A 173 -6.96 29.65 -2.82
C ASP A 173 -6.54 28.55 -1.84
N LEU A 174 -6.00 27.44 -2.33
CA LEU A 174 -5.52 26.34 -1.49
C LEU A 174 -4.27 26.80 -0.72
N VAL A 175 -4.30 26.82 0.61
CA VAL A 175 -3.20 27.26 1.48
C VAL A 175 -2.40 26.11 2.09
N ALA A 176 -2.97 24.91 2.22
CA ALA A 176 -2.23 23.73 2.65
C ALA A 176 -2.86 22.42 2.15
N VAL A 177 -2.03 21.39 2.03
CA VAL A 177 -2.42 19.98 1.84
C VAL A 177 -1.78 19.17 2.95
N ARG A 178 -2.58 18.70 3.90
CA ARG A 178 -2.09 17.92 5.05
C ARG A 178 -2.46 16.46 4.90
N TYR A 179 -1.49 15.59 5.14
CA TYR A 179 -1.70 14.14 5.25
C TYR A 179 -1.17 13.65 6.60
N GLU A 180 -1.83 14.10 7.65
CA GLU A 180 -1.49 13.78 9.06
C GLU A 180 -2.44 12.71 9.63
N ASP A 181 -3.66 12.61 9.10
CA ASP A 181 -4.61 11.53 9.41
C ASP A 181 -4.23 10.25 8.66
N VAL A 182 -4.41 9.09 9.30
CA VAL A 182 -4.01 7.78 8.75
C VAL A 182 -4.81 7.41 7.48
N TYR A 183 -6.03 7.95 7.35
CA TYR A 183 -7.01 7.58 6.33
C TYR A 183 -7.50 8.76 5.49
N ALA A 184 -7.21 10.00 5.87
CA ALA A 184 -7.71 11.19 5.20
C ALA A 184 -6.62 12.22 4.91
N ILE A 185 -6.84 12.99 3.84
CA ILE A 185 -6.14 14.25 3.59
C ILE A 185 -7.06 15.41 3.95
N ASN A 186 -6.45 16.49 4.44
CA ASN A 186 -7.12 17.77 4.64
C ASN A 186 -6.60 18.78 3.61
N LEU A 187 -7.51 19.37 2.85
CA LEU A 187 -7.24 20.49 1.95
C LEU A 187 -7.71 21.76 2.64
N GLU A 188 -6.79 22.68 2.93
CA GLU A 188 -7.11 23.95 3.59
C GLU A 188 -7.09 25.08 2.56
N PHE A 189 -8.13 25.91 2.55
CA PHE A 189 -8.29 27.06 1.67
C PHE A 189 -8.35 28.36 2.49
N ILE A 190 -8.26 29.50 1.81
CA ILE A 190 -8.47 30.83 2.40
C ILE A 190 -9.85 30.89 3.11
N ASN A 191 -9.98 31.79 4.09
CA ASN A 191 -11.19 31.99 4.90
C ASN A 191 -11.56 30.79 5.80
N ASN A 192 -10.57 30.02 6.26
CA ASN A 192 -10.75 28.86 7.14
C ASN A 192 -11.65 27.76 6.57
N LYS A 193 -11.76 27.70 5.24
CA LYS A 193 -12.47 26.60 4.57
C LYS A 193 -11.56 25.37 4.48
N SER A 194 -12.13 24.19 4.67
CA SER A 194 -11.36 22.94 4.55
C SER A 194 -12.20 21.80 4.00
N ILE A 195 -11.52 20.84 3.35
CA ILE A 195 -12.14 19.63 2.79
C ILE A 195 -11.36 18.42 3.27
N HIS A 196 -12.08 17.47 3.87
CA HIS A 196 -11.55 16.18 4.25
C HIS A 196 -11.88 15.13 3.19
N LEU A 197 -10.85 14.51 2.61
CA LEU A 197 -11.02 13.44 1.62
C LEU A 197 -10.44 12.14 2.17
N ILE A 198 -11.25 11.09 2.17
CA ILE A 198 -10.80 9.74 2.56
C ILE A 198 -9.97 9.16 1.41
N ILE A 199 -8.74 8.78 1.71
CA ILE A 199 -7.75 8.25 0.75
C ILE A 199 -7.21 6.86 1.13
N GLY A 200 -7.74 6.29 2.21
CA GLY A 200 -7.37 4.97 2.71
C GLY A 200 -8.58 4.19 3.22
N PHE A 201 -8.36 2.91 3.53
CA PHE A 201 -9.39 2.07 4.15
C PHE A 201 -9.64 2.52 5.59
N VAL A 202 -10.84 3.00 5.90
CA VAL A 202 -11.29 3.28 7.27
C VAL A 202 -11.86 1.99 7.86
N PRO A 203 -11.24 1.41 8.91
CA PRO A 203 -11.77 0.20 9.53
C PRO A 203 -13.17 0.44 10.11
N LYS A 204 -14.11 -0.48 9.84
CA LYS A 204 -15.50 -0.41 10.36
C LYS A 204 -15.62 -0.47 11.90
N ARG A 205 -14.51 -0.52 12.65
CA ARG A 205 -14.53 -0.79 14.10
C ARG A 205 -14.74 0.42 15.00
N ASN A 206 -14.89 1.63 14.45
CA ASN A 206 -15.16 2.84 15.22
C ASN A 206 -16.33 3.65 14.61
N LEU A 207 -17.51 3.03 14.51
CA LEU A 207 -18.80 3.71 14.44
C LEU A 207 -19.69 3.14 15.54
#